data_AF-T1H1K9-F1
#
_entry.id   AF-T1H1K9-F1
#
_cell.length_a   1.000
_cell.length_b   1.000
_cell.length_c   1.000
_cell.angle_alpha   90.00
_cell.angle_beta   90.00
_cell.angle_gamma   90.00
#
_symmetry.space_group_name_H-M   'P 1'
#
loop_
_entity.id
_entity.type
_entity.pdbx_description
1 polymer ?
#
loop_
_entity_poly.entity_id
_entity_poly.type
_entity_poly.pdbx_seq_one_letter_code
_entity_poly.pdbx_strand_id
1 'polypeptide(L)'
;MILDSKNIKYEAIDITEPGKEEEKDFMQTNSKNNGGTIDNQNPKYPLPPQLFNDTDYCGDYEAFDLANEIDTLEQFLKLAPADTTNVSSTQIELKKDTTDNAATPSSGEKEAAVEGEANKENNHENQEV
;
A
#
# COMPACT_ATOMS: atom_id res chain seq x y z
N MET A 1 -13.25 -11.02 -11.49
CA MET A 1 -12.22 -10.61 -10.50
C MET A 1 -12.39 -11.42 -9.22
N ILE A 2 -11.38 -11.52 -8.35
CA ILE A 2 -11.51 -12.21 -7.04
C ILE A 2 -12.63 -11.61 -6.16
N LEU A 3 -12.94 -10.32 -6.37
CA LEU A 3 -14.07 -9.62 -5.75
C LEU A 3 -15.42 -10.29 -6.08
N ASP A 4 -15.62 -10.80 -7.30
CA ASP A 4 -16.85 -11.50 -7.70
C ASP A 4 -17.02 -12.80 -6.89
N SER A 5 -15.94 -13.56 -6.73
CA SER A 5 -15.93 -14.82 -5.97
C SER A 5 -16.21 -14.61 -4.48
N LYS A 6 -15.84 -13.45 -3.93
CA LYS A 6 -16.09 -13.05 -2.54
C LYS A 6 -17.40 -12.28 -2.37
N ASN A 7 -18.22 -12.16 -3.42
CA ASN A 7 -19.49 -11.42 -3.41
C ASN A 7 -19.34 -9.94 -2.97
N ILE A 8 -18.20 -9.34 -3.25
CA ILE A 8 -17.93 -7.92 -2.95
C ILE A 8 -18.38 -7.10 -4.16
N LYS A 9 -19.27 -6.12 -3.92
CA LYS A 9 -19.71 -5.19 -4.97
C LYS A 9 -18.60 -4.19 -5.26
N TYR A 10 -18.37 -3.92 -6.53
CA TYR A 10 -17.40 -2.93 -6.98
C TYR A 10 -17.85 -2.29 -8.30
N GLU A 11 -17.27 -1.15 -8.62
CA GLU A 11 -17.37 -0.49 -9.93
C GLU A 11 -15.98 -0.48 -10.56
N ALA A 12 -15.89 -0.90 -11.83
CA ALA A 12 -14.67 -0.78 -12.61
C ALA A 12 -14.75 0.51 -13.44
N ILE A 13 -13.86 1.45 -13.14
CA ILE A 13 -13.79 2.74 -13.84
C ILE A 13 -12.63 2.68 -14.83
N ASP A 14 -12.92 2.78 -16.12
CA ASP A 14 -11.90 2.93 -17.15
C ASP A 14 -11.51 4.40 -17.31
N ILE A 15 -10.41 4.78 -16.66
CA ILE A 15 -9.86 6.15 -16.70
C ILE A 15 -9.30 6.56 -18.07
N THR A 16 -9.26 5.64 -19.04
CA THR A 16 -8.80 5.92 -20.40
C THR A 16 -9.94 6.31 -21.34
N GLU A 17 -11.19 6.12 -20.91
CA GLU A 17 -12.37 6.51 -21.68
C GLU A 17 -12.51 8.05 -21.75
N PRO A 18 -12.93 8.60 -22.91
CA PRO A 18 -13.24 10.03 -23.02
C PRO A 18 -14.36 10.42 -22.04
N GLY A 19 -14.18 11.53 -21.31
CA GLY A 19 -15.14 11.98 -20.29
C GLY A 19 -14.91 11.40 -18.89
N LYS A 20 -13.84 10.60 -18.69
CA LYS A 20 -13.40 10.09 -17.39
C LYS A 20 -12.13 10.77 -16.87
N GLU A 21 -11.88 12.00 -17.33
CA GLU A 21 -10.71 12.77 -16.92
C GLU A 21 -10.72 13.10 -15.43
N GLU A 22 -11.89 13.32 -14.84
CA GLU A 22 -12.03 13.59 -13.39
C GLU A 22 -11.63 12.38 -12.55
N GLU A 23 -12.04 11.17 -12.94
CA GLU A 23 -11.66 9.94 -12.23
C GLU A 23 -10.18 9.60 -12.42
N LYS A 24 -9.62 9.89 -13.60
CA LYS A 24 -8.17 9.80 -13.83
C LYS A 24 -7.40 10.74 -12.89
N ASP A 25 -7.81 12.00 -12.82
CA ASP A 25 -7.15 13.00 -11.98
C ASP A 25 -7.33 12.67 -10.49
N PHE A 26 -8.51 12.18 -10.11
CA PHE A 26 -8.79 11.69 -8.77
C PHE A 26 -7.86 10.54 -8.39
N MET A 27 -7.72 9.52 -9.26
CA MET A 27 -6.82 8.39 -9.04
C MET A 27 -5.37 8.88 -8.88
N GLN A 28 -4.87 9.70 -9.80
CA GLN A 28 -3.49 10.17 -9.76
C GLN A 28 -3.17 11.05 -8.55
N THR A 29 -4.16 11.78 -8.03
CA THR A 29 -3.98 12.70 -6.88
C THR A 29 -4.12 11.98 -5.53
N ASN A 30 -5.00 10.98 -5.44
CA ASN A 30 -5.37 10.36 -4.15
C ASN A 30 -4.71 8.99 -3.90
N SER A 31 -4.11 8.38 -4.93
CA SER A 31 -3.29 7.18 -4.75
C SER A 31 -2.03 7.48 -3.94
N LYS A 32 -1.73 6.61 -2.97
CA LYS A 32 -0.51 6.72 -2.13
C LYS A 32 0.64 5.86 -2.64
N ASN A 33 0.37 4.93 -3.56
CA ASN A 33 1.39 4.16 -4.25
C ASN A 33 1.27 4.41 -5.74
N ASN A 34 2.42 4.51 -6.42
CA ASN A 34 2.43 4.68 -7.86
C ASN A 34 2.31 3.35 -8.62
N GLY A 35 2.40 2.22 -7.89
CA GLY A 35 2.54 0.90 -8.48
C GLY A 35 3.89 0.74 -9.18
N GLY A 36 4.04 -0.35 -9.94
CA GLY A 36 5.23 -0.61 -10.73
C GLY A 36 4.97 -1.68 -11.77
N THR A 37 5.73 -1.63 -12.86
CA THR A 37 5.77 -2.70 -13.86
C THR A 37 7.18 -3.24 -13.97
N ILE A 38 7.34 -4.35 -14.71
CA ILE A 38 8.67 -4.93 -15.00
C ILE A 38 9.57 -3.89 -15.69
N ASP A 39 9.01 -3.08 -16.58
CA ASP A 39 9.76 -2.08 -17.35
C ASP A 39 9.96 -0.76 -16.60
N ASN A 40 9.08 -0.44 -15.65
CA ASN A 40 9.15 0.78 -14.86
C ASN A 40 8.73 0.52 -13.41
N GLN A 41 9.72 0.27 -12.56
CA GLN A 41 9.49 0.00 -11.13
C GLN A 41 9.07 1.23 -10.33
N ASN A 42 9.29 2.45 -10.83
CA ASN A 42 9.00 3.68 -10.08
C ASN A 42 8.38 4.76 -10.99
N PRO A 43 7.15 4.53 -11.47
CA PRO A 43 6.47 5.45 -12.37
C PRO A 43 6.20 6.79 -11.71
N LYS A 44 6.19 7.86 -12.52
CA LYS A 44 5.95 9.23 -12.05
C LYS A 44 4.53 9.44 -11.53
N TYR A 45 3.56 8.72 -12.11
CA TYR A 45 2.15 8.80 -11.75
C TYR A 45 1.64 7.39 -11.39
N PRO A 46 0.64 7.30 -10.49
CA PRO A 46 -0.04 6.05 -10.20
C PRO A 46 -0.55 5.34 -11.45
N LEU A 47 -0.16 4.07 -11.58
CA LEU A 47 -0.62 3.20 -12.64
C LEU A 47 -1.82 2.36 -12.17
N PRO A 48 -2.86 2.19 -12.99
CA PRO A 48 -3.95 1.28 -12.68
C PRO A 48 -3.43 -0.19 -12.64
N PRO A 49 -4.09 -1.08 -11.87
CA PRO A 49 -5.28 -0.81 -11.04
C PRO A 49 -4.94 -0.11 -9.72
N GLN A 50 -5.84 0.78 -9.29
CA GLN A 50 -5.79 1.49 -8.01
C GLN A 50 -7.15 1.35 -7.34
N LEU A 51 -7.19 0.78 -6.14
CA LEU A 51 -8.42 0.45 -5.44
C LEU A 51 -8.75 1.51 -4.40
N PHE A 52 -10.01 1.93 -4.41
CA PHE A 52 -10.60 2.85 -3.46
C PHE A 52 -11.89 2.24 -2.93
N ASN A 53 -12.17 2.48 -1.66
CA ASN A 53 -13.50 2.32 -1.10
C ASN A 53 -14.14 3.70 -1.04
N ASP A 54 -15.04 3.99 -1.97
CA ASP A 54 -15.52 5.33 -2.27
C ASP A 54 -14.34 6.31 -2.51
N THR A 55 -14.07 7.21 -1.55
CA THR A 55 -12.95 8.17 -1.62
C THR A 55 -11.68 7.69 -0.93
N ASP A 56 -11.75 6.60 -0.19
CA ASP A 56 -10.68 6.14 0.69
C ASP A 56 -9.74 5.18 -0.04
N TYR A 57 -8.50 5.63 -0.31
CA TYR A 57 -7.49 4.80 -0.96
C TYR A 57 -7.16 3.52 -0.18
N CYS A 58 -7.33 2.36 -0.83
CA CYS A 58 -7.04 1.04 -0.28
C CYS A 58 -5.63 0.58 -0.64
N GLY A 59 -5.28 0.61 -1.93
CA GLY A 59 -3.97 0.16 -2.42
C GLY A 59 -3.91 -0.05 -3.92
N ASP A 60 -2.76 -0.48 -4.39
CA ASP A 60 -2.50 -0.88 -5.77
C ASP A 60 -2.65 -2.39 -5.96
N TYR A 61 -2.26 -2.90 -7.13
CA TYR A 61 -2.31 -4.33 -7.45
C TYR A 61 -1.53 -5.20 -6.46
N GLU A 62 -0.28 -4.85 -6.16
CA GLU A 62 0.60 -5.67 -5.31
C GLU A 62 0.05 -5.80 -3.89
N ALA A 63 -0.44 -4.68 -3.33
CA ALA A 63 -1.06 -4.70 -2.00
C ALA A 63 -2.36 -5.51 -1.99
N PHE A 64 -3.15 -5.44 -3.07
CA PHE A 64 -4.37 -6.23 -3.23
C PHE A 64 -4.10 -7.73 -3.33
N ASP A 65 -3.10 -8.12 -4.13
CA ASP A 65 -2.70 -9.52 -4.31
C ASP A 65 -2.20 -10.12 -2.99
N LEU A 66 -1.34 -9.38 -2.27
CA LEU A 66 -0.88 -9.76 -0.94
C LEU A 66 -2.05 -9.91 0.05
N ALA A 67 -2.98 -8.96 0.08
CA ALA A 67 -4.14 -9.01 0.97
C ALA A 67 -5.05 -10.22 0.68
N ASN A 68 -5.14 -10.62 -0.59
CA ASN A 68 -5.82 -11.84 -0.99
C ASN A 68 -5.07 -13.10 -0.55
N GLU A 69 -3.73 -13.13 -0.67
CA GLU A 69 -2.90 -14.29 -0.26
C GLU A 69 -2.96 -14.53 1.26
N ILE A 70 -3.03 -13.48 2.07
CA ILE A 70 -3.03 -13.58 3.54
C ILE A 70 -4.43 -13.50 4.17
N ASP A 71 -5.51 -13.62 3.37
CA ASP A 71 -6.90 -13.58 3.82
C ASP A 71 -7.30 -12.29 4.60
N THR A 72 -6.72 -11.15 4.23
CA THR A 72 -7.03 -9.82 4.83
C THR A 72 -7.75 -8.88 3.87
N LEU A 73 -8.33 -9.42 2.79
CA LEU A 73 -8.91 -8.62 1.71
C LEU A 73 -10.00 -7.64 2.19
N GLU A 74 -10.87 -8.04 3.11
CA GLU A 74 -11.93 -7.17 3.64
C GLU A 74 -11.35 -5.97 4.40
N GLN A 75 -10.25 -6.18 5.14
CA GLN A 75 -9.55 -5.12 5.87
C GLN A 75 -8.82 -4.18 4.91
N PHE A 76 -8.18 -4.75 3.87
CA PHE A 76 -7.54 -3.98 2.80
C PHE A 76 -8.53 -3.07 2.08
N LEU A 77 -9.72 -3.60 1.76
CA LEU A 77 -10.81 -2.84 1.14
C LEU A 77 -11.54 -1.92 2.14
N LYS A 78 -11.13 -1.89 3.41
CA LYS A 78 -11.74 -1.11 4.48
C LYS A 78 -13.24 -1.35 4.63
N LEU A 79 -13.68 -2.58 4.38
CA LEU A 79 -15.06 -2.97 4.58
C LEU A 79 -15.31 -3.13 6.07
N ALA A 80 -16.48 -2.70 6.54
CA ALA A 80 -16.88 -2.95 7.92
C ALA A 80 -17.00 -4.48 8.15
N PRO A 81 -16.69 -5.00 9.36
CA PRO A 81 -16.82 -6.43 9.69
C PRO A 81 -18.24 -7.02 9.57
N ALA A 82 -19.23 -6.29 9.04
CA ALA A 82 -20.64 -6.65 9.04
C ALA A 82 -21.37 -6.43 7.69
N ASP A 83 -20.70 -5.95 6.64
CA ASP A 83 -21.36 -5.72 5.33
C ASP A 83 -21.40 -6.96 4.42
N THR A 84 -21.08 -8.14 4.94
CA THR A 84 -21.39 -9.45 4.34
C THR A 84 -22.86 -9.85 4.56
N THR A 85 -23.80 -8.91 4.38
CA THR A 85 -25.23 -9.24 4.40
C THR A 85 -25.66 -9.83 3.05
N ASN A 86 -25.18 -11.05 2.77
CA ASN A 86 -25.97 -12.18 2.28
C ASN A 86 -25.07 -13.34 1.76
N VAL A 87 -24.37 -14.07 2.65
CA VAL A 87 -24.11 -15.51 2.42
C VAL A 87 -24.06 -16.27 3.74
N SER A 88 -24.83 -17.34 3.80
CA SER A 88 -25.10 -18.24 4.93
C SER A 88 -23.88 -18.98 5.48
N SER A 89 -23.83 -19.07 6.82
CA SER A 89 -23.43 -20.23 7.65
C SER A 89 -22.14 -21.00 7.29
N THR A 90 -21.09 -20.86 8.10
CA THR A 90 -20.58 -21.92 9.01
C THR A 90 -19.46 -21.37 9.90
N GLN A 91 -19.69 -21.46 11.21
CA GLN A 91 -18.81 -21.13 12.33
C GLN A 91 -17.53 -21.98 12.32
N ILE A 92 -16.36 -21.35 12.38
CA ILE A 92 -15.13 -21.98 12.89
C ILE A 92 -14.49 -21.04 13.93
N GLU A 93 -14.72 -21.35 15.20
CA GLU A 93 -13.96 -20.82 16.34
C GLU A 93 -12.54 -21.40 16.34
N LEU A 94 -11.53 -20.58 16.07
CA LEU A 94 -10.14 -20.89 16.43
C LEU A 94 -9.82 -20.23 17.78
N LYS A 95 -9.82 -21.07 18.81
CA LYS A 95 -9.36 -20.76 20.17
C LYS A 95 -7.83 -20.74 20.15
N LYS A 96 -7.21 -19.57 20.33
CA LYS A 96 -5.76 -19.46 20.60
C LYS A 96 -5.55 -19.18 22.09
N ASP A 97 -5.39 -20.26 22.83
CA ASP A 97 -4.83 -20.27 24.18
C ASP A 97 -3.29 -20.29 24.04
N THR A 98 -2.57 -19.35 24.66
CA THR A 98 -1.28 -19.57 25.37
C THR A 98 -0.79 -18.23 25.93
N THR A 99 -0.95 -18.17 27.25
CA THR A 99 -0.33 -17.43 28.35
C THR A 99 1.12 -16.97 28.18
N ASP A 100 1.32 -15.71 28.61
CA ASP A 100 2.47 -15.04 29.25
C ASP A 100 3.91 -15.54 29.06
N ASN A 101 4.79 -14.60 28.69
CA ASN A 101 6.00 -14.38 29.48
C ASN A 101 6.51 -12.94 29.30
N ALA A 102 6.41 -12.17 30.39
CA ALA A 102 7.10 -10.91 30.60
C ALA A 102 8.47 -11.19 31.21
N ALA A 103 9.54 -10.64 30.62
CA ALA A 103 10.79 -10.30 31.33
C ALA A 103 11.75 -9.49 30.42
N THR A 104 11.66 -8.16 30.49
CA THR A 104 12.84 -7.26 30.55
C THR A 104 13.40 -7.32 31.99
N PRO A 105 14.68 -7.00 32.32
CA PRO A 105 15.38 -5.77 31.89
C PRO A 105 16.95 -5.82 31.85
N SER A 106 17.54 -4.63 31.63
CA SER A 106 18.92 -4.20 31.99
C SER A 106 20.05 -4.63 31.03
N SER A 107 21.09 -3.84 30.70
CA SER A 107 21.62 -2.55 31.18
C SER A 107 22.80 -2.11 30.29
N GLY A 108 23.12 -0.81 30.28
CA GLY A 108 24.47 -0.25 30.09
C GLY A 108 24.73 0.39 28.71
N GLU A 109 24.75 1.72 28.56
CA GLU A 109 25.89 2.64 28.83
C GLU A 109 27.11 2.30 27.91
N LYS A 110 27.72 3.19 27.10
CA LYS A 110 28.00 4.63 27.17
C LYS A 110 28.72 5.11 25.89
N GLU A 111 28.60 6.42 25.59
CA GLU A 111 29.64 7.41 25.13
C GLU A 111 30.59 7.05 23.94
N ALA A 112 31.08 7.96 23.08
CA ALA A 112 30.95 9.39 22.83
C ALA A 112 31.70 9.73 21.51
N ALA A 113 31.30 10.86 20.89
CA ALA A 113 32.06 11.89 20.15
C ALA A 113 33.31 11.55 19.28
N VAL A 114 33.37 12.12 18.06
CA VAL A 114 34.20 13.30 17.69
C VAL A 114 34.13 13.61 16.19
N GLU A 115 34.23 14.90 15.91
CA GLU A 115 34.11 15.68 14.67
C GLU A 115 35.35 15.69 13.75
N GLY A 116 35.20 16.31 12.57
CA GLY A 116 36.27 16.90 11.72
C GLY A 116 36.74 16.00 10.56
N GLU A 117 37.06 16.44 9.36
CA GLU A 117 37.16 17.77 8.74
C GLU A 117 37.28 17.57 7.21
N ALA A 118 37.10 18.65 6.47
CA ALA A 118 37.06 18.75 5.02
C ALA A 118 38.36 18.35 4.29
N ASN A 119 38.25 17.93 3.02
CA ASN A 119 39.19 18.39 1.99
C ASN A 119 38.53 18.52 0.60
N LYS A 120 38.85 19.65 -0.04
CA LYS A 120 38.66 19.98 -1.47
C LYS A 120 39.48 18.99 -2.33
N GLU A 121 39.40 18.86 -3.64
CA GLU A 121 39.10 19.74 -4.77
C GLU A 121 39.17 18.79 -6.00
N ASN A 122 38.32 18.95 -7.02
CA ASN A 122 38.77 18.81 -8.42
C ASN A 122 37.73 19.33 -9.41
N ASN A 123 37.97 20.59 -9.75
CA ASN A 123 37.86 21.28 -11.03
C ASN A 123 37.31 20.52 -12.26
N HIS A 124 36.26 21.08 -12.89
CA HIS A 124 36.12 21.06 -14.34
C HIS A 124 35.33 22.29 -14.82
N GLU A 125 36.02 23.40 -15.03
CA GLU A 125 35.54 24.51 -15.86
C GLU A 125 35.70 24.14 -17.33
N ASN A 126 34.58 24.09 -18.07
CA ASN A 126 34.59 24.23 -19.52
C ASN A 126 33.21 24.68 -20.01
N GLN A 127 33.02 25.98 -20.30
CA GLN A 127 32.47 26.40 -21.60
C GLN A 127 32.60 27.92 -21.83
N GLU A 128 33.18 28.24 -22.99
CA GLU A 128 33.10 29.49 -23.75
C GLU A 128 31.70 30.11 -23.78
N VAL A 129 31.64 31.44 -23.58
CA VAL A 129 30.91 32.42 -24.41
C VAL A 129 31.45 33.83 -24.16
#